data_AF-A0A9R1AQM5-F1
#
_entry.id   AF-A0A9R1AQM5-F1
#
_cell.length_a   1.000
_cell.length_b   1.000
_cell.length_c   1.000
_cell.angle_alpha   90.00
_cell.angle_beta   90.00
_cell.angle_gamma   90.00
#
_symmetry.space_group_name_H-M   'P 1'
#
loop_
_entity.id
_entity.type
_entity.pdbx_description
1 polymer ?
#
loop_
_entity_poly.entity_id
_entity_poly.type
_entity_poly.pdbx_seq_one_letter_code
_entity_poly.pdbx_strand_id
1 'polypeptide(L)'
;MNSLTATGSSSGAGSSGGGGGGEMRAADGEGYLRADGFDLVNLDMQLEKTRSRVWLDQQRGASPAQPGELLEWEIDLAKLDIQNQVASGTFGVVYRGTYDGNDVAGEKSNTLPSIASIM
;
A
#
# COMPACT_ATOMS: atom_id res chain seq x y z
N MET A 1 -53.43 68.10 10.35
CA MET A 1 -52.52 67.25 11.15
C MET A 1 -53.00 65.81 11.00
N ASN A 2 -52.35 65.02 10.15
CA ASN A 2 -52.39 63.56 10.14
C ASN A 2 -51.06 63.14 9.51
N SER A 3 -50.18 62.56 10.33
CA SER A 3 -48.99 61.87 9.87
C SER A 3 -49.40 60.46 9.43
N LEU A 4 -48.64 59.86 8.51
CA LEU A 4 -48.08 58.52 8.63
C LEU A 4 -47.11 58.28 7.46
N THR A 5 -46.05 57.56 7.79
CA THR A 5 -44.73 57.50 7.18
C THR A 5 -44.67 56.66 5.91
N ALA A 6 -43.95 57.13 4.90
CA ALA A 6 -43.51 56.33 3.76
C ALA A 6 -42.24 55.55 4.14
N THR A 7 -42.32 54.22 4.14
CA THR A 7 -41.15 53.34 4.04
C THR A 7 -41.35 52.43 2.84
N GLY A 8 -40.61 52.72 1.77
CA GLY A 8 -40.52 51.85 0.60
C GLY A 8 -39.59 50.68 0.90
N SER A 9 -40.07 49.46 0.74
CA SER A 9 -39.29 48.23 0.78
C SER A 9 -39.21 47.66 -0.63
N SER A 10 -38.01 47.71 -1.22
CA SER A 10 -37.71 47.17 -2.54
C SER A 10 -37.35 45.68 -2.49
N SER A 11 -38.02 44.92 -3.36
CA SER A 11 -37.54 43.79 -4.18
C SER A 11 -36.64 42.69 -3.60
N GLY A 12 -37.06 41.44 -3.83
CA GLY A 12 -36.13 40.31 -3.96
C GLY A 12 -36.76 38.95 -3.70
N ALA A 13 -37.44 38.38 -4.70
CA ALA A 13 -37.83 36.98 -4.68
C ALA A 13 -36.59 36.06 -4.80
N GLY A 14 -36.52 35.03 -3.98
CA GLY A 14 -35.53 33.96 -4.07
C GLY A 14 -36.07 32.71 -3.39
N SER A 15 -36.67 31.83 -4.19
CA SER A 15 -37.13 30.50 -3.79
C SER A 15 -35.92 29.65 -3.37
N SER A 16 -35.83 29.26 -2.09
CA SER A 16 -34.91 28.19 -1.67
C SER A 16 -35.68 26.87 -1.65
N GLY A 17 -35.80 26.27 -2.82
CA GLY A 17 -36.13 24.86 -2.95
C GLY A 17 -34.94 23.98 -2.60
N GLY A 18 -35.24 22.87 -1.91
CA GLY A 18 -34.57 21.60 -2.12
C GLY A 18 -33.31 21.32 -1.32
N GLY A 19 -33.33 20.19 -0.61
CA GLY A 19 -32.11 19.48 -0.25
C GLY A 19 -32.20 18.78 1.09
N GLY A 20 -32.91 17.65 1.12
CA GLY A 20 -32.76 16.70 2.22
C GLY A 20 -31.30 16.26 2.33
N GLY A 21 -30.73 16.37 3.52
CA GLY A 21 -29.46 15.77 3.88
C GLY A 21 -29.72 14.84 5.05
N GLY A 22 -30.00 13.57 4.72
CA GLY A 22 -30.29 12.54 5.71
C GLY A 22 -29.17 12.42 6.73
N GLU A 23 -29.56 12.34 7.99
CA GLU A 23 -28.75 11.80 9.06
C GLU A 23 -28.37 10.35 8.69
N MET A 24 -27.19 10.18 8.06
CA MET A 24 -26.60 8.86 7.88
C MET A 24 -25.96 8.46 9.20
N ARG A 25 -26.78 7.97 10.13
CA ARG A 25 -26.28 7.02 11.12
C ARG A 25 -25.89 5.76 10.36
N ALA A 26 -24.63 5.68 9.95
CA ALA A 26 -24.02 4.40 9.62
C ALA A 26 -23.81 3.66 10.93
N ALA A 27 -24.72 2.72 11.20
CA ALA A 27 -24.44 1.62 12.11
C ALA A 27 -23.31 0.80 11.49
N ASP A 28 -22.33 0.46 12.34
CA ASP A 28 -21.33 -0.58 12.16
C ASP A 28 -20.42 -0.45 10.93
N GLY A 29 -19.25 0.16 11.13
CA GLY A 29 -18.00 -0.17 10.42
C GLY A 29 -17.81 0.30 8.97
N GLU A 30 -18.84 0.34 8.14
CA GLU A 30 -18.72 0.60 6.69
C GLU A 30 -19.22 1.99 6.28
N GLY A 31 -18.52 3.02 6.74
CA GLY A 31 -18.69 4.37 6.20
C GLY A 31 -17.90 4.53 4.89
N TYR A 32 -18.57 4.91 3.80
CA TYR A 32 -17.87 5.40 2.61
C TYR A 32 -17.28 6.77 2.91
N LEU A 33 -15.95 6.88 2.87
CA LEU A 33 -15.28 8.16 3.01
C LEU A 33 -15.19 8.85 1.65
N ARG A 34 -15.17 10.18 1.67
CA ARG A 34 -14.94 10.99 0.48
C ARG A 34 -13.51 10.75 -0.02
N ALA A 35 -13.33 10.55 -1.32
CA ALA A 35 -12.04 10.16 -1.91
C ALA A 35 -10.87 11.13 -1.61
N ASP A 36 -11.16 12.43 -1.54
CA ASP A 36 -10.23 13.53 -1.19
C ASP A 36 -9.91 13.62 0.31
N GLY A 37 -10.65 12.92 1.18
CA GLY A 37 -10.40 12.90 2.62
C GLY A 37 -9.44 11.79 3.08
N PHE A 38 -8.98 10.92 2.16
CA PHE A 38 -8.05 9.85 2.48
C PHE A 38 -6.61 10.36 2.53
N ASP A 39 -6.01 10.34 3.73
CA ASP A 39 -4.59 10.63 3.91
C ASP A 39 -3.74 9.38 3.62
N LEU A 40 -3.28 9.29 2.37
CA LEU A 40 -2.43 8.19 1.91
C LEU A 40 -1.09 8.13 2.65
N VAL A 41 -0.58 9.26 3.16
CA VAL A 41 0.71 9.32 3.83
C VAL A 41 0.63 8.64 5.20
N ASN A 42 -0.41 8.95 5.98
CA ASN A 42 -0.61 8.30 7.27
C ASN A 42 -0.98 6.82 7.12
N LEU A 43 -1.74 6.47 6.07
CA LEU A 43 -2.06 5.08 5.76
C LEU A 43 -0.81 4.26 5.40
N ASP A 44 0.06 4.81 4.56
CA ASP A 44 1.33 4.17 4.19
C ASP A 44 2.25 3.98 5.42
N MET A 45 2.32 4.98 6.30
CA MET A 45 3.07 4.87 7.55
C MET A 45 2.52 3.76 8.47
N GLN A 46 1.19 3.61 8.58
CA GLN A 46 0.59 2.52 9.37
C GLN A 46 0.81 1.15 8.75
N LEU A 47 0.80 1.08 7.42
CA LEU A 47 1.11 -0.13 6.67
C LEU A 47 2.56 -0.57 6.93
N GLU A 48 3.52 0.32 6.78
CA GLU A 48 4.95 0.00 6.96
C GLU A 48 5.24 -0.45 8.39
N LYS A 49 4.66 0.23 9.40
CA LYS A 49 4.79 -0.18 10.81
C LYS A 49 4.24 -1.58 11.05
N THR A 50 3.10 -1.92 10.45
CA THR A 50 2.47 -3.23 10.62
C THR A 50 3.27 -4.30 9.90
N ARG A 51 3.68 -4.04 8.65
CA ARG A 51 4.48 -4.96 7.84
C ARG A 51 5.83 -5.24 8.48
N SER A 52 6.52 -4.22 8.96
CA SER A 52 7.79 -4.36 9.69
C SER A 52 7.63 -5.22 10.96
N ARG A 53 6.54 -5.05 11.71
CA ARG A 53 6.25 -5.86 12.91
C ARG A 53 5.95 -7.31 12.57
N VAL A 54 5.02 -7.55 11.64
CA VAL A 54 4.66 -8.91 11.20
C VAL A 54 5.87 -9.63 10.63
N TRP A 55 6.70 -8.94 9.84
CA TRP A 55 7.92 -9.52 9.29
C TRP A 55 8.94 -9.88 10.38
N LEU A 56 9.15 -9.01 11.38
CA LEU A 56 10.03 -9.30 12.52
C LEU A 56 9.50 -10.46 13.38
N ASP A 57 8.19 -10.55 13.58
CA ASP A 57 7.54 -11.62 14.33
C ASP A 57 7.62 -12.96 13.58
N GLN A 58 7.46 -12.95 12.25
CA GLN A 58 7.67 -14.10 11.38
C GLN A 58 9.11 -14.63 11.50
N GLN A 59 10.09 -13.72 11.51
CA GLN A 59 11.51 -14.06 11.62
C GLN A 59 11.88 -14.58 13.03
N ARG A 60 11.18 -14.13 14.07
CA ARG A 60 11.42 -14.54 15.47
C ARG A 60 10.67 -15.82 15.84
N GLY A 61 9.50 -16.07 15.23
CA GLY A 61 8.71 -17.30 15.36
C GLY A 61 9.20 -18.46 14.49
N ALA A 62 9.90 -18.16 13.39
CA ALA A 62 10.66 -19.14 12.64
C ALA A 62 11.97 -19.46 13.39
N SER A 63 11.97 -20.51 14.20
CA SER A 63 13.24 -21.13 14.64
C SER A 63 14.09 -21.45 13.39
N PRO A 64 15.42 -21.24 13.42
CA PRO A 64 16.30 -21.35 12.24
C PRO A 64 16.52 -22.79 11.71
N ALA A 65 15.58 -23.71 11.92
CA ALA A 65 15.76 -25.13 11.62
C ALA A 65 14.45 -25.89 11.34
N GLN A 66 13.43 -25.25 10.75
CA GLN A 66 12.30 -25.99 10.18
C GLN A 66 12.08 -25.51 8.74
N PRO A 67 12.30 -26.37 7.72
CA PRO A 67 11.87 -26.07 6.36
C PRO A 67 10.34 -26.06 6.37
N GLY A 68 9.77 -24.87 6.54
CA GLY A 68 8.33 -24.66 6.33
C GLY A 68 7.97 -25.12 4.93
N GLU A 69 6.72 -25.58 4.78
CA GLU A 69 6.14 -25.76 3.46
C GLU A 69 6.33 -24.46 2.68
N LEU A 70 7.01 -24.53 1.53
CA LEU A 70 7.23 -23.37 0.67
C LEU A 70 5.87 -22.75 0.36
N LEU A 71 5.78 -21.42 0.44
CA LEU A 71 4.57 -20.71 0.03
C LEU A 71 4.31 -20.96 -1.46
N GLU A 72 3.05 -20.86 -1.91
CA GLU A 72 2.68 -21.09 -3.32
C GLU A 72 3.49 -20.26 -4.33
N TRP A 73 3.93 -19.07 -3.94
CA TRP A 73 4.71 -18.14 -4.75
C TRP A 73 6.22 -18.22 -4.50
N GLU A 74 6.65 -19.07 -3.58
CA GLU A 74 8.06 -19.29 -3.29
C GLU A 74 8.59 -20.41 -4.19
N ILE A 75 9.69 -20.12 -4.88
CA ILE A 75 10.32 -21.10 -5.76
C ILE A 75 11.16 -22.08 -4.95
N ASP A 76 11.13 -23.35 -5.35
CA ASP A 76 12.03 -24.36 -4.78
C ASP A 76 13.42 -24.23 -5.40
N LEU A 77 14.37 -23.72 -4.63
CA LEU A 77 15.74 -23.55 -5.09
C LEU A 77 16.43 -24.87 -5.45
N ALA A 78 15.98 -26.01 -4.90
CA ALA A 78 16.53 -27.32 -5.26
C ALA A 78 16.19 -27.74 -6.70
N LYS A 79 15.14 -27.15 -7.30
CA LYS A 79 14.72 -27.38 -8.69
C LYS A 79 15.37 -26.41 -9.68
N LEU A 80 16.10 -25.41 -9.19
CA LEU A 80 16.77 -24.42 -10.01
C LEU A 80 18.23 -24.84 -10.28
N ASP A 81 18.55 -25.05 -11.55
CA ASP A 81 19.91 -25.29 -12.02
C ASP A 81 20.46 -24.02 -12.71
N ILE A 82 21.48 -23.38 -12.13
CA ILE A 82 22.10 -22.16 -12.65
C ILE A 82 23.31 -22.53 -13.51
N GLN A 83 23.33 -22.07 -14.76
CA GLN A 83 24.34 -22.50 -15.73
C GLN A 83 25.40 -21.43 -15.99
N ASN A 84 25.04 -20.36 -16.72
CA ASN A 84 25.99 -19.34 -17.13
C ASN A 84 25.46 -17.93 -16.88
N GLN A 85 26.40 -16.98 -16.75
CA GLN A 85 26.11 -15.57 -16.67
C GLN A 85 25.78 -15.03 -18.07
N VAL A 86 24.62 -14.37 -18.19
CA VAL A 86 24.16 -13.76 -19.45
C VAL A 86 24.54 -12.29 -19.50
N ALA A 87 24.39 -11.57 -18.39
CA ALA A 87 24.69 -10.15 -18.30
C ALA A 87 25.02 -9.74 -16.87
N SER A 88 25.79 -8.67 -16.71
CA SER A 88 26.00 -7.97 -15.44
C SER A 88 25.64 -6.51 -15.57
N GLY A 89 25.09 -5.94 -14.49
CA GLY A 89 24.79 -4.52 -14.37
C GLY A 89 25.12 -4.02 -12.97
N THR A 90 24.86 -2.74 -12.74
CA THR A 90 25.13 -2.08 -11.45
C THR A 90 24.33 -2.68 -10.30
N PHE A 91 23.10 -3.14 -10.57
CA PHE A 91 22.17 -3.62 -9.55
C PHE A 91 22.18 -5.14 -9.38
N GLY A 92 22.86 -5.88 -10.25
CA GLY A 92 22.89 -7.33 -10.16
C GLY A 92 23.39 -8.03 -11.41
N VAL A 93 23.22 -9.34 -11.43
CA VAL A 93 23.71 -10.23 -12.47
C VAL A 93 22.59 -11.14 -12.95
N VAL A 94 22.41 -11.23 -14.27
CA VAL A 94 21.45 -12.15 -14.90
C VAL A 94 22.17 -13.43 -15.27
N TYR A 95 21.61 -14.55 -14.82
CA TYR A 95 22.04 -15.90 -15.14
C TYR A 95 20.98 -16.60 -15.97
N ARG A 96 21.44 -17.46 -16.88
CA ARG A 96 20.60 -18.46 -17.52
C ARG A 96 20.61 -19.72 -16.67
N GLY A 97 19.45 -20.36 -16.56
CA GLY A 97 19.31 -21.62 -15.87
C GLY A 97 18.11 -22.41 -16.37
N THR A 98 17.86 -23.52 -15.70
CA THR A 98 16.69 -24.37 -15.93
C THR A 98 15.94 -24.56 -14.63
N TYR A 99 14.63 -24.37 -14.64
CA TYR A 99 13.74 -24.64 -13.52
C TYR A 99 12.73 -25.71 -13.92
N ASP A 100 12.79 -26.87 -13.26
CA ASP A 100 11.93 -28.03 -13.56
C ASP A 100 11.95 -28.41 -15.07
N GLY A 101 13.13 -28.33 -15.69
CA GLY A 101 13.34 -28.60 -17.11
C GLY A 101 13.00 -27.45 -18.08
N ASN A 102 12.47 -26.33 -17.59
CA ASN A 102 12.16 -25.16 -18.42
C ASN A 102 13.30 -24.14 -18.37
N ASP A 103 13.68 -23.59 -19.53
CA ASP A 103 14.72 -22.55 -19.64
C ASP A 103 14.21 -21.24 -19.00
N VAL A 104 14.99 -20.69 -18.07
CA VAL A 104 14.65 -19.49 -17.31
C VAL A 104 15.84 -18.54 -17.22
N ALA A 105 15.54 -17.26 -17.00
CA ALA A 105 16.53 -16.25 -16.61
C ALA A 105 16.30 -15.84 -15.16
N GLY A 106 17.33 -15.94 -14.34
CA GLY A 106 17.32 -15.53 -12.94
C GLY A 106 18.21 -14.31 -12.72
N GLU A 107 17.72 -13.32 -12.00
CA GLU A 107 18.50 -12.15 -11.59
C GLU A 107 18.96 -12.32 -10.13
N LYS A 108 20.25 -12.07 -9.89
CA LYS A 108 20.83 -12.02 -8.56
C LYS A 108 21.21 -10.58 -8.25
N SER A 109 20.46 -9.95 -7.36
CA SER A 109 20.72 -8.60 -6.88
C SER A 109 22.05 -8.52 -6.14
N ASN A 110 22.79 -7.42 -6.35
CA ASN A 110 24.03 -7.18 -5.62
C ASN A 110 23.71 -6.42 -4.32
N THR A 111 23.76 -7.11 -3.19
CA THR A 111 23.52 -6.47 -1.88
C THR A 111 24.72 -5.61 -1.50
N LEU A 112 24.52 -4.30 -1.35
CA LEU A 112 25.54 -3.43 -0.77
C LEU A 112 25.83 -3.89 0.67
N PRO A 113 27.09 -3.87 1.13
CA PRO A 113 27.40 -4.19 2.52
C PRO A 113 26.61 -3.26 3.44
N SER A 114 26.01 -3.83 4.49
CA SER A 114 25.28 -3.07 5.49
C SER A 114 26.20 -2.02 6.13
N ILE A 115 25.82 -0.75 6.03
CA ILE A 115 26.47 0.35 6.75
C ILE A 115 26.34 0.22 8.28
N ALA A 116 25.52 -0.71 8.79
CA ALA A 116 25.34 -0.95 10.22
C ALA A 116 26.55 -1.60 10.92
N SER A 117 27.61 -1.96 10.20
CA SER A 117 28.88 -2.45 10.78
C SER A 117 30.00 -1.41 10.87
N ILE A 118 29.75 -0.13 10.54
CA ILE A 118 30.79 0.93 10.54
C ILE A 118 30.68 1.88 11.75
N MET A 119 29.94 1.52 12.81
CA MET A 119 29.91 2.26 14.08
C MET A 119 30.13 1.31 15.25
#